data_AF-A0A6L6Q600-F1
#
_entry.id   AF-A0A6L6Q600-F1
#
_cell.length_a   1.000
_cell.length_b   1.000
_cell.length_c   1.000
_cell.angle_alpha   90.00
_cell.angle_beta   90.00
_cell.angle_gamma   90.00
#
_symmetry.space_group_name_H-M   'P 1'
#
loop_
_entity.id
_entity.type
_entity.pdbx_description
1 polymer ?
#
loop_
_entity_poly.entity_id
_entity_poly.type
_entity_poly.pdbx_seq_one_letter_code
_entity_poly.pdbx_strand_id
1 'polypeptide(L)'
;MSKKTIQVGYDAIYYFVDGKTEIGYGEKSGKGALIYSGRIYPLDNAKVIAKGRTVPSEFSPALASWSRVKDASGSYLCVNFNFDGIGRSGSFQNFKGGYLLDIGNDEHHLYYIEGDLRAIRRAVPRH
;
A
#
# COMPACT_ATOMS: atom_id res chain seq x y z
N MET A 1 23.34 1.13 -6.17
CA MET A 1 21.93 1.31 -6.61
C MET A 1 21.75 2.78 -6.99
N SER A 2 21.32 3.09 -8.22
CA SER A 2 21.08 4.47 -8.66
C SER A 2 19.74 4.98 -8.14
N LYS A 3 19.73 6.15 -7.51
CA LYS A 3 18.51 6.87 -7.10
C LYS A 3 17.88 7.54 -8.33
N LYS A 4 16.57 7.36 -8.52
CA LYS A 4 15.77 8.13 -9.49
C LYS A 4 14.92 9.13 -8.70
N THR A 5 15.17 10.42 -8.86
CA THR A 5 14.30 11.46 -8.29
C THR A 5 13.09 11.61 -9.19
N ILE A 6 11.88 11.46 -8.65
CA ILE A 6 10.63 11.69 -9.38
C ILE A 6 10.15 13.12 -9.10
N GLN A 7 9.49 13.74 -10.09
CA GLN A 7 8.92 15.08 -9.96
C GLN A 7 8.19 15.23 -8.61
N VAL A 8 8.40 16.37 -7.95
CA VAL A 8 7.95 16.74 -6.57
C VAL A 8 8.95 16.41 -5.44
N GLY A 9 10.12 15.85 -5.75
CA GLY A 9 11.24 15.73 -4.79
C GLY A 9 11.14 14.53 -3.86
N TYR A 10 10.49 13.46 -4.33
CA TYR A 10 10.58 12.14 -3.72
C TYR A 10 11.72 11.34 -4.37
N ASP A 11 12.52 10.68 -3.55
CA ASP A 11 13.49 9.69 -3.99
C ASP A 11 12.77 8.35 -4.18
N ALA A 12 12.75 7.80 -5.39
CA ALA A 12 12.22 6.45 -5.62
C ALA A 12 13.18 5.42 -5.01
N ILE A 13 12.77 4.77 -3.92
CA ILE A 13 13.58 3.74 -3.25
C ILE A 13 13.22 2.33 -3.71
N TYR A 14 12.02 2.13 -4.24
CA TYR A 14 11.57 0.88 -4.85
C TYR A 14 10.71 1.22 -6.07
N TYR A 15 11.06 0.67 -7.23
CA TYR A 15 10.31 0.91 -8.45
C TYR A 15 10.42 -0.26 -9.41
N PHE A 16 9.36 -0.48 -10.17
CA PHE A 16 9.31 -1.42 -11.28
C PHE A 16 8.34 -0.91 -12.35
N VAL A 17 8.35 -1.55 -13.52
CA VAL A 17 7.47 -1.20 -14.63
C VAL A 17 6.58 -2.41 -14.93
N ASP A 18 5.27 -2.18 -14.92
CA ASP A 18 4.24 -3.14 -15.35
C ASP A 18 3.66 -2.68 -16.69
N GLY A 19 4.09 -3.32 -17.79
CA GLY A 19 3.78 -2.87 -19.14
C GLY A 19 4.39 -1.50 -19.47
N LYS A 20 3.55 -0.46 -19.51
CA LYS A 20 3.97 0.95 -19.69
C LYS A 20 3.80 1.79 -18.42
N THR A 21 3.38 1.16 -17.33
CA THR A 21 3.03 1.86 -16.10
C THR A 21 4.18 1.75 -15.10
N GLU A 22 4.72 2.90 -14.70
CA GLU A 22 5.66 2.98 -13.58
C GLU A 22 4.91 2.75 -12.27
N ILE A 23 5.38 1.80 -11.45
CA ILE A 23 4.81 1.48 -10.15
C ILE A 23 5.94 1.47 -9.13
N GLY A 24 5.69 2.00 -7.93
CA GLY A 24 6.70 1.92 -6.88
C GLY A 24 6.33 2.65 -5.61
N TYR A 25 7.38 2.90 -4.84
CA TYR A 25 7.35 3.63 -3.59
C TYR A 25 8.52 4.62 -3.55
N GLY A 26 8.24 5.84 -3.13
CA GLY A 26 9.23 6.89 -2.94
C GLY A 26 9.17 7.50 -1.55
N GLU A 27 10.26 8.15 -1.15
CA GLU A 27 10.37 8.83 0.14
C GLU A 27 10.81 10.27 0.00
N LYS A 28 10.27 11.13 0.87
CA LYS A 28 10.69 12.51 1.04
C LYS A 28 10.67 12.89 2.51
N SER A 29 11.83 13.21 3.07
CA SER A 29 11.97 13.63 4.49
C SER A 29 11.29 12.67 5.48
N GLY A 30 11.44 11.36 5.27
CA GLY A 30 10.82 10.32 6.12
C GLY A 30 9.34 10.05 5.84
N LYS A 31 8.74 10.69 4.84
CA LYS A 31 7.36 10.43 4.40
C LYS A 31 7.35 9.57 3.15
N GLY A 32 6.65 8.45 3.21
CA GLY A 32 6.44 7.55 2.07
C GLY A 32 5.35 8.04 1.12
N ALA A 33 5.43 7.61 -0.13
CA ALA A 33 4.40 7.81 -1.16
C ALA A 33 4.38 6.62 -2.13
N LEU A 34 3.20 6.27 -2.65
CA LEU A 34 3.12 5.40 -3.83
C LEU A 34 3.48 6.18 -5.09
N ILE A 35 4.15 5.51 -6.01
CA ILE A 35 4.40 5.98 -7.36
C ILE A 35 3.50 5.18 -8.29
N TYR A 36 2.68 5.85 -9.09
CA TYR A 36 1.88 5.22 -10.13
C TYR A 36 1.79 6.10 -11.36
N SER A 37 2.18 5.55 -12.51
CA SER A 37 2.15 6.23 -13.82
C SER A 37 2.80 7.62 -13.81
N GLY A 38 3.96 7.74 -13.15
CA GLY A 38 4.72 8.99 -13.01
C GLY A 38 4.14 10.00 -12.01
N ARG A 39 3.04 9.67 -11.32
CA ARG A 39 2.41 10.48 -10.27
C ARG A 39 2.77 9.97 -8.88
N ILE A 40 2.75 10.88 -7.90
CA ILE A 40 3.07 10.62 -6.50
C ILE A 40 1.80 10.69 -5.65
N TYR A 41 1.61 9.69 -4.79
CA TYR A 41 0.47 9.57 -3.88
C TYR A 41 0.99 9.46 -2.44
N PRO A 42 1.11 10.59 -1.72
CA PRO A 42 1.59 10.61 -0.34
C PRO A 42 0.75 9.71 0.57
N LEU A 43 1.40 8.88 1.37
CA LEU A 43 0.70 7.92 2.22
C LEU A 43 -0.05 8.60 3.38
N ASP A 44 0.42 9.77 3.82
CA ASP A 44 -0.24 10.60 4.84
C ASP A 44 -1.58 11.19 4.36
N ASN A 45 -1.84 11.20 3.05
CA ASN A 45 -3.11 11.60 2.46
C ASN A 45 -4.09 10.43 2.27
N ALA A 46 -3.72 9.20 2.67
CA ALA A 46 -4.57 8.04 2.50
C ALA A 46 -5.85 8.13 3.36
N LYS A 47 -7.01 7.90 2.76
CA LYS A 47 -8.29 7.81 3.46
C LYS A 47 -8.37 6.48 4.23
N VAL A 48 -8.43 6.53 5.55
CA VAL A 48 -8.52 5.33 6.41
C VAL A 48 -9.93 4.74 6.35
N ILE A 49 -10.05 3.48 5.92
CA ILE A 49 -11.36 2.80 5.76
C ILE A 49 -11.84 2.16 7.08
N ALA A 50 -10.93 1.73 7.96
CA ALA A 50 -11.29 1.08 9.23
C ALA A 50 -11.28 2.05 10.42
N LYS A 51 -12.38 2.11 11.19
CA LYS A 51 -12.47 2.94 12.40
C LYS A 51 -11.52 2.43 13.50
N GLY A 52 -10.70 3.32 14.05
CA GLY A 52 -10.03 3.12 15.34
C GLY A 52 -8.54 2.78 15.33
N ARG A 53 -7.83 2.93 14.20
CA ARG A 53 -6.37 2.75 14.17
C ARG A 53 -5.66 3.91 13.48
N THR A 54 -4.48 4.24 14.01
CA THR A 54 -3.68 5.41 13.66
C THR A 54 -2.98 5.24 12.30
N VAL A 55 -2.73 6.39 11.67
CA VAL A 55 -1.99 6.74 10.44
C VAL A 55 -0.88 5.76 10.05
N PRO A 56 -0.57 5.64 8.74
CA PRO A 56 0.07 4.46 8.21
C PRO A 56 1.47 4.18 8.75
N SER A 57 1.73 2.90 9.01
CA SER A 57 3.02 2.40 9.42
C SER A 57 4.04 2.42 8.29
N GLU A 58 5.29 2.68 8.65
CA GLU A 58 6.43 2.29 7.82
C GLU A 58 6.31 0.81 7.43
N PHE A 59 6.52 0.51 6.15
CA PHE A 59 6.54 -0.85 5.62
C PHE A 59 7.72 -1.00 4.68
N SER A 60 8.23 -2.22 4.52
CA SER A 60 9.29 -2.50 3.54
C SER A 60 8.68 -2.67 2.14
N PRO A 61 8.95 -1.76 1.17
CA PRO A 61 8.34 -1.85 -0.15
C PRO A 61 8.76 -3.09 -0.94
N ALA A 62 9.97 -3.58 -0.68
CA ALA A 62 10.53 -4.79 -1.31
C ALA A 62 9.94 -6.10 -0.74
N LEU A 63 9.38 -6.07 0.47
CA LEU A 63 8.72 -7.23 1.09
C LEU A 63 7.19 -7.17 0.97
N ALA A 64 6.65 -6.03 0.53
CA ALA A 64 5.24 -5.88 0.22
C ALA A 64 4.87 -6.67 -1.03
N SER A 65 3.63 -7.16 -1.05
CA SER A 65 3.04 -7.72 -2.26
C SER A 65 2.30 -6.62 -3.01
N TRP A 66 2.61 -6.50 -4.29
CA TRP A 66 2.03 -5.53 -5.21
C TRP A 66 1.13 -6.26 -6.19
N SER A 67 -0.10 -5.81 -6.35
CA SER A 67 -1.07 -6.46 -7.23
C SER A 67 -2.04 -5.46 -7.82
N ARG A 68 -2.53 -5.73 -9.02
CA ARG A 68 -3.65 -5.01 -9.61
C ARG A 68 -4.90 -5.85 -9.42
N VAL A 69 -5.93 -5.27 -8.79
CA VAL A 69 -7.21 -5.92 -8.56
C VAL A 69 -8.27 -5.18 -9.37
N LYS A 70 -9.10 -5.93 -10.09
CA LYS A 70 -10.25 -5.39 -10.80
C LYS A 70 -11.49 -6.16 -10.39
N ASP A 71 -12.52 -5.45 -9.95
CA ASP A 71 -13.81 -6.01 -9.58
C ASP A 71 -14.95 -5.12 -10.10
N ALA A 72 -16.18 -5.36 -9.63
CA ALA A 72 -17.34 -4.56 -9.98
C ALA A 72 -17.28 -3.12 -9.41
N SER A 73 -16.45 -2.90 -8.39
CA SER A 73 -16.29 -1.62 -7.68
C SER A 73 -15.27 -0.71 -8.36
N GLY A 74 -14.29 -1.28 -9.07
CA GLY A 74 -13.30 -0.51 -9.80
C GLY A 74 -12.02 -1.28 -10.14
N SER A 75 -10.97 -0.54 -10.46
CA SER A 75 -9.62 -1.06 -10.66
C SER A 75 -8.69 -0.42 -9.66
N TYR A 76 -7.91 -1.22 -8.94
CA TYR A 76 -7.09 -0.78 -7.84
C TYR A 76 -5.66 -1.32 -7.98
N LEU A 77 -4.68 -0.48 -7.65
CA LEU A 77 -3.35 -0.94 -7.27
C LEU A 77 -3.38 -1.22 -5.77
N CYS A 78 -3.13 -2.47 -5.40
CA CYS A 78 -3.09 -2.94 -4.02
C CYS A 78 -1.64 -3.21 -3.61
N VAL A 79 -1.24 -2.60 -2.49
CA VAL A 79 0.02 -2.85 -1.81
C VAL A 79 -0.31 -3.44 -0.45
N ASN A 80 0.01 -4.71 -0.22
CA ASN A 80 -0.23 -5.37 1.06
C ASN A 80 1.09 -5.76 1.72
N PHE A 81 1.17 -5.59 3.03
CA PHE A 81 2.41 -5.77 3.77
C PHE A 81 2.17 -6.29 5.19
N ASN A 82 3.24 -6.82 5.77
CA ASN A 82 3.33 -7.06 7.20
C ASN A 82 3.84 -5.79 7.89
N PHE A 83 3.46 -5.60 9.14
CA PHE A 83 4.07 -4.59 9.99
C PHE A 83 5.44 -5.10 10.47
N ASP A 84 6.51 -4.60 9.86
CA ASP A 84 7.86 -4.89 10.34
C ASP A 84 8.14 -4.03 11.58
N GLY A 85 8.39 -4.66 12.73
CA GLY A 85 8.82 -3.99 13.96
C GLY A 85 7.80 -3.90 15.10
N ILE A 86 6.50 -4.03 14.83
CA ILE A 86 5.46 -4.03 15.90
C ILE A 86 5.22 -5.47 16.38
N GLY A 87 5.95 -5.87 17.42
CA GLY A 87 5.62 -7.03 18.26
C GLY A 87 5.61 -8.38 17.53
N ARG A 88 6.79 -9.00 17.38
CA ARG A 88 6.96 -10.41 16.96
C ARG A 88 6.26 -11.45 17.87
N SER A 89 5.56 -11.04 18.92
CA SER A 89 4.83 -11.91 19.85
C SER A 89 3.44 -12.28 19.31
N GLY A 90 3.34 -13.38 18.57
CA GLY A 90 2.15 -14.25 18.41
C GLY A 90 0.84 -13.68 17.80
N SER A 91 0.51 -12.39 17.95
CA SER A 91 -0.79 -11.80 17.62
C SER A 91 -0.75 -10.88 16.39
N PHE A 92 0.38 -10.22 16.11
CA PHE A 92 0.52 -9.29 14.96
C PHE A 92 0.94 -9.97 13.64
N GLN A 93 1.42 -11.22 13.67
CA GLN A 93 1.73 -11.98 12.44
C GLN A 93 0.51 -12.17 11.53
N ASN A 94 -0.68 -12.15 12.12
CA ASN A 94 -1.95 -12.26 11.39
C ASN A 94 -2.52 -10.90 10.99
N PHE A 95 -1.84 -9.81 11.34
CA PHE A 95 -2.28 -8.46 11.07
C PHE A 95 -1.59 -7.94 9.81
N LYS A 96 -2.37 -7.45 8.85
CA LYS A 96 -1.90 -6.97 7.55
C LYS A 96 -2.30 -5.52 7.38
N GLY A 97 -1.37 -4.70 6.92
CA GLY A 97 -1.64 -3.37 6.42
C GLY A 97 -1.76 -3.40 4.90
N GLY A 98 -2.48 -2.44 4.34
CA GLY A 98 -2.55 -2.29 2.91
C GLY A 98 -2.96 -0.91 2.45
N TYR A 99 -2.45 -0.54 1.27
CA TYR A 99 -2.91 0.60 0.52
C TYR A 99 -3.68 0.15 -0.71
N LEU A 100 -4.78 0.83 -0.98
CA LEU A 100 -5.50 0.70 -2.24
C LEU A 100 -5.49 2.05 -2.93
N LEU A 101 -4.85 2.13 -4.09
CA LEU A 101 -4.94 3.29 -4.98
C LEU A 101 -5.99 2.98 -6.03
N ASP A 102 -7.04 3.79 -6.08
CA ASP A 102 -8.02 3.75 -7.17
C ASP A 102 -7.35 4.23 -8.47
N ILE A 103 -7.22 3.31 -9.42
CA ILE A 103 -6.60 3.53 -10.72
C ILE A 103 -7.62 3.41 -11.87
N GLY A 104 -8.90 3.22 -11.54
CA GLY A 104 -10.00 3.11 -12.51
C GLY A 104 -10.60 4.46 -12.90
N ASN A 105 -10.38 5.49 -12.07
CA ASN A 105 -10.90 6.84 -12.26
C ASN A 105 -9.79 7.84 -12.60
N ASP A 106 -10.15 8.96 -13.24
CA ASP A 106 -9.21 10.06 -13.54
C ASP A 106 -8.69 10.73 -12.25
N GLU A 107 -9.53 10.78 -11.23
CA GLU A 107 -9.17 11.21 -9.88
C GLU A 107 -8.84 10.00 -9.01
N HIS A 108 -7.53 9.76 -8.88
CA HIS A 108 -7.01 8.65 -8.09
C HIS A 108 -7.12 8.95 -6.60
N HIS A 109 -7.79 8.06 -5.88
CA HIS A 109 -7.92 8.11 -4.43
C HIS A 109 -7.06 7.05 -3.76
N LEU A 110 -6.27 7.46 -2.78
CA LEU A 110 -5.50 6.55 -1.95
C LEU A 110 -6.27 6.21 -0.68
N TYR A 111 -6.37 4.93 -0.38
CA TYR A 111 -7.01 4.39 0.81
C TYR A 111 -6.03 3.58 1.64
N TYR A 112 -6.26 3.55 2.95
CA TYR A 112 -5.53 2.73 3.89
C TYR A 112 -6.48 1.76 4.59
N ILE A 113 -6.06 0.49 4.68
CA ILE A 113 -6.78 -0.56 5.39
C ILE A 113 -5.81 -1.35 6.25
N GLU A 114 -6.32 -1.84 7.37
CA GLU A 114 -5.65 -2.88 8.16
C GLU A 114 -6.64 -3.96 8.53
N GLY A 115 -6.18 -5.21 8.60
CA GLY A 115 -7.05 -6.35 8.87
C GLY A 115 -6.36 -7.46 9.64
N ASP A 116 -7.12 -8.16 10.48
CA ASP A 116 -6.69 -9.41 11.12
C ASP A 116 -7.21 -10.60 10.29
N LEU A 117 -6.29 -11.37 9.73
CA LEU A 117 -6.59 -12.58 8.95
C LEU A 117 -7.41 -13.61 9.74
N ARG A 118 -7.33 -13.60 11.08
CA ARG A 118 -8.13 -14.49 11.94
C ARG A 118 -9.62 -14.14 11.92
N ALA A 119 -9.96 -12.86 11.74
CA ALA A 119 -11.35 -12.43 11.64
C ALA A 119 -11.98 -12.92 10.32
N ILE A 120 -11.19 -12.95 9.24
CA ILE A 120 -11.62 -13.43 7.92
C ILE A 120 -11.84 -14.94 7.93
N ARG A 121 -10.93 -15.72 8.54
CA ARG A 121 -11.09 -17.19 8.66
C ARG A 121 -12.34 -17.63 9.42
N ARG A 122 -12.92 -16.77 10.27
CA ARG A 122 -14.19 -17.05 10.95
C ARG A 122 -15.41 -16.77 10.09
N ALA A 123 -15.27 -15.96 9.04
CA ALA A 123 -16.34 -15.54 8.15
C ALA A 123 -16.49 -16.45 6.91
N VAL A 124 -15.50 -17.30 6.61
CA VAL A 124 -15.57 -18.29 5.54
C VAL A 124 -16.12 -19.61 6.11
N PRO A 125 -17.28 -20.12 5.63
CA PRO A 125 -17.80 -21.41 6.05
C PRO A 125 -16.77 -22.50 5.76
N ARG A 126 -16.51 -23.38 6.73
CA ARG A 126 -15.77 -24.62 6.44
C ARG A 126 -16.74 -25.54 5.71
N HIS A 127 -16.42 -25.89 4.46
CA HIS A 127 -17.06 -27.00 3.76
C HIS A 127 -16.57 -28.33 4.34
#